data_AF-R7RZP2-F1
#
_entry.id   AF-R7RZP2-F1
#
_cell.length_a   1.000
_cell.length_b   1.000
_cell.length_c   1.000
_cell.angle_alpha   90.00
_cell.angle_beta   90.00
_cell.angle_gamma   90.00
#
_symmetry.space_group_name_H-M   'P 1'
#
loop_
_entity.id
_entity.type
_entity.pdbx_description
1 polymer ?
#
loop_
_entity_poly.entity_id
_entity_poly.type
_entity_poly.pdbx_seq_one_letter_code
_entity_poly.pdbx_strand_id
1 'polypeptide(L)'
;PKLYKYYNDVVCRTEKFDPSLQFPFPKSVFSMATFNLGGCVFTERHFDVCDFAGGLCSIQALGNYNHKKCGHLVLYELRLVIEFPPRSEASIPSACVSHSNIPVTEEDEFRASFTQYTLGGLCQW
;
A
#
# COMPACT_ATOMS: atom_id res chain seq x y z
N PRO A 1 18.57 -4.25 -3.22
CA PRO A 1 18.15 -3.41 -4.39
C PRO A 1 18.29 -1.90 -4.07
N LYS A 2 18.36 -1.02 -5.08
CA LYS A 2 18.62 0.43 -4.87
C LYS A 2 17.52 1.12 -4.04
N LEU A 3 16.25 0.86 -4.33
CA LEU A 3 15.11 1.48 -3.61
C LEU A 3 15.03 1.00 -2.14
N TYR A 4 15.27 -0.29 -1.89
CA TYR A 4 15.37 -0.82 -0.53
C TYR A 4 16.43 -0.05 0.29
N LYS A 5 17.63 0.13 -0.29
CA LYS A 5 18.71 0.86 0.39
C LYS A 5 18.29 2.30 0.69
N TYR A 6 17.66 2.96 -0.27
CA TYR A 6 17.14 4.32 -0.09
C TYR A 6 16.16 4.42 1.09
N TYR A 7 15.18 3.51 1.17
CA TYR A 7 14.25 3.48 2.30
C TYR A 7 14.94 3.23 3.64
N ASN A 8 15.86 2.27 3.68
CA ASN A 8 16.63 2.00 4.88
C ASN A 8 17.46 3.22 5.32
N ASP A 9 18.10 3.91 4.38
CA ASP A 9 18.88 5.12 4.66
C ASP A 9 17.98 6.28 5.16
N VAL A 10 16.73 6.38 4.68
CA VAL A 10 15.73 7.33 5.19
C VAL A 10 15.33 6.99 6.63
N VAL A 11 14.97 5.74 6.92
CA VAL A 11 14.57 5.30 8.27
C VAL A 11 15.73 5.50 9.25
N CYS A 12 16.94 5.03 8.93
CA CYS A 12 18.09 5.18 9.81
C CYS A 12 18.48 6.65 10.07
N ARG A 13 18.31 7.55 9.10
CA ARG A 13 18.56 8.99 9.32
C ARG A 13 17.48 9.61 10.20
N THR A 14 16.23 9.22 9.98
CA THR A 14 15.07 9.67 10.78
C THR A 14 15.22 9.22 12.24
N GLU A 15 15.59 7.97 12.50
CA GLU A 15 15.87 7.45 13.85
C GLU A 15 17.04 8.16 14.54
N LYS A 16 18.10 8.49 13.79
CA LYS A 16 19.25 9.24 14.34
C LYS A 16 18.88 10.67 14.70
N PHE A 17 18.00 11.29 13.92
CA PHE A 17 17.53 12.64 14.17
C PHE A 17 16.60 12.69 15.40
N ASP A 18 15.65 11.76 15.48
CA ASP A 18 14.75 11.63 16.63
C ASP A 18 14.66 10.15 17.08
N PRO A 19 15.47 9.76 18.08
CA PRO A 19 15.46 8.40 18.62
C PRO A 19 14.17 8.02 19.36
N SER A 20 13.24 8.96 19.58
CA SER A 20 11.94 8.66 20.22
C SER A 20 10.91 8.10 19.24
N LEU A 21 11.16 8.22 17.93
CA LEU A 21 10.28 7.69 16.90
C LEU A 21 10.21 6.17 16.95
N GLN A 22 9.01 5.64 16.71
CA GLN A 22 8.76 4.21 16.62
C GLN A 22 8.20 3.87 15.25
N PHE A 23 8.87 2.97 14.56
CA PHE A 23 8.42 2.46 13.27
C PHE A 23 7.45 1.30 13.46
N PRO A 24 6.42 1.15 12.60
CA PRO A 24 5.36 0.18 12.79
C PRO A 24 5.86 -1.27 12.90
N PHE A 25 6.92 -1.62 12.17
CA PHE A 25 7.46 -2.98 12.14
C PHE A 25 8.99 -2.99 12.09
N PRO A 26 9.67 -3.75 12.97
CA PRO A 26 11.14 -3.75 13.08
C PRO A 26 11.86 -4.36 11.86
N LYS A 27 11.14 -5.04 10.97
CA LYS A 27 11.67 -5.70 9.77
C LYS A 27 11.06 -5.16 8.47
N SER A 28 10.39 -4.01 8.52
CA SER A 28 9.89 -3.34 7.33
C SER A 28 10.82 -2.18 6.99
N VAL A 29 11.00 -1.93 5.68
CA VAL A 29 11.67 -0.72 5.19
C VAL A 29 10.71 0.45 5.04
N PHE A 30 9.40 0.20 5.13
CA PHE A 30 8.38 1.22 5.04
C PHE A 30 8.23 1.93 6.38
N SER A 31 8.10 3.25 6.34
CA SER A 31 7.98 4.05 7.56
C SER A 31 6.57 4.06 8.15
N MET A 32 5.57 3.77 7.32
CA MET A 32 4.15 3.83 7.67
C MET A 32 3.44 2.53 7.29
N ALA A 33 2.31 2.29 7.94
CA ALA A 33 1.40 1.23 7.56
C ALA A 33 -0.06 1.59 7.87
N THR A 34 -1.00 1.04 7.11
CA THR A 34 -2.44 1.24 7.30
C THR A 34 -3.19 -0.09 7.20
N PHE A 35 -4.07 -0.35 8.16
CA PHE A 35 -5.03 -1.46 8.10
C PHE A 35 -6.38 -0.90 7.67
N ASN A 36 -6.82 -1.26 6.47
CA ASN A 36 -8.13 -0.92 5.95
C ASN A 36 -9.11 -2.04 6.32
N LEU A 37 -9.87 -1.83 7.40
CA LEU A 37 -10.80 -2.80 8.00
C LEU A 37 -12.25 -2.30 7.85
N GLY A 38 -13.23 -3.21 7.85
CA GLY A 38 -14.65 -2.84 7.72
C GLY A 38 -15.56 -3.80 6.96
N GLY A 39 -15.16 -5.06 6.74
CA GLY A 39 -15.97 -6.06 6.04
C GLY A 39 -15.84 -5.94 4.51
N CYS A 40 -16.33 -4.86 3.90
CA CYS A 40 -16.33 -4.68 2.45
C CYS A 40 -15.53 -3.44 2.04
N VAL A 41 -14.21 -3.43 2.30
CA VAL A 41 -13.39 -2.25 2.06
C VAL A 41 -13.06 -2.07 0.59
N PHE A 42 -13.44 -0.92 0.05
CA PHE A 42 -13.06 -0.45 -1.28
C PHE A 42 -12.68 1.02 -1.26
N THR A 43 -11.99 1.44 -2.33
CA THR A 43 -11.53 2.80 -2.51
C THR A 43 -12.04 3.33 -3.85
N GLU A 44 -12.36 4.62 -3.87
CA GLU A 44 -12.52 5.36 -5.11
C GLU A 44 -11.16 5.62 -5.76
N ARG A 45 -11.14 6.02 -7.04
CA ARG A 45 -9.90 6.39 -7.73
C ARG A 45 -9.18 7.51 -6.99
N HIS A 46 -7.94 7.27 -6.57
CA HIS A 46 -7.11 8.27 -5.89
C HIS A 46 -5.62 8.07 -6.18
N PHE A 47 -4.82 9.06 -5.78
CA PHE A 47 -3.37 8.95 -5.62
C PHE A 47 -3.03 9.02 -4.13
N ASP A 48 -1.98 8.33 -3.72
CA ASP A 48 -1.39 8.52 -2.40
C ASP A 48 -0.45 9.73 -2.42
N VAL A 49 -1.03 10.93 -2.42
CA VAL A 49 -0.31 12.20 -2.67
C VAL A 49 0.78 12.53 -1.63
N CYS A 50 0.71 11.91 -0.45
CA CYS A 50 1.69 12.11 0.62
C CYS A 50 2.86 11.11 0.55
N ASP A 51 2.76 10.08 -0.30
CA ASP A 51 3.78 9.05 -0.41
C ASP A 51 4.99 9.55 -1.22
N PHE A 52 6.13 8.90 -1.01
CA PHE A 52 7.32 9.17 -1.80
C PHE A 52 7.09 8.80 -3.27
N ALA A 53 7.05 9.82 -4.15
CA ALA A 53 6.76 9.66 -5.58
C ALA A 53 7.70 8.68 -6.32
N GLY A 54 8.97 8.61 -5.92
CA GLY A 54 9.95 7.66 -6.47
C GLY A 54 9.87 6.26 -5.86
N GLY A 55 8.86 6.01 -5.01
CA GLY A 55 8.70 4.83 -4.21
C GLY A 55 7.63 3.86 -4.69
N LEU A 56 7.45 2.80 -3.91
CA LEU A 56 6.37 1.85 -4.01
C LEU A 56 5.59 1.85 -2.68
N CYS A 57 4.28 1.64 -2.77
CA CYS A 57 3.44 1.19 -1.68
C CYS A 57 3.21 -0.31 -1.85
N SER A 58 3.35 -1.07 -0.77
CA SER A 58 2.97 -2.47 -0.70
C SER A 58 1.52 -2.55 -0.24
N ILE A 59 0.69 -3.25 -1.02
CA ILE A 59 -0.72 -3.51 -0.71
C ILE A 59 -0.87 -5.01 -0.59
N GLN A 60 -1.30 -5.48 0.57
CA GLN A 60 -1.67 -6.88 0.80
C GLN A 60 -3.19 -7.00 0.86
N ALA A 61 -3.76 -7.81 -0.03
CA ALA A 61 -5.17 -8.15 0.00
C ALA A 61 -5.45 -9.13 1.14
N LEU A 62 -6.45 -8.83 1.95
CA LEU A 62 -6.93 -9.68 3.02
C LEU A 62 -8.41 -10.03 2.80
N GLY A 63 -8.83 -11.15 3.37
CA GLY A 63 -10.22 -11.54 3.45
C GLY A 63 -10.56 -12.85 2.74
N ASN A 64 -11.83 -12.99 2.37
CA ASN A 64 -12.37 -14.15 1.67
C ASN A 64 -13.35 -13.66 0.60
N TYR A 65 -12.95 -13.74 -0.66
CA TYR A 65 -13.76 -13.34 -1.80
C TYR A 65 -13.28 -14.03 -3.08
N ASN A 66 -14.15 -14.09 -4.09
CA ASN A 66 -13.83 -14.63 -5.39
C ASN A 66 -13.12 -13.57 -6.26
N HIS A 67 -11.79 -13.57 -6.20
CA HIS A 67 -10.93 -12.63 -6.93
C HIS A 67 -11.02 -12.67 -8.47
N LYS A 68 -11.76 -13.62 -9.05
CA LYS A 68 -12.06 -13.65 -10.49
C LYS A 68 -13.32 -12.86 -10.84
N LYS A 69 -14.11 -12.49 -9.84
CA LYS A 69 -15.37 -11.74 -9.98
C LYS A 69 -15.27 -10.34 -9.40
N CYS A 70 -14.60 -10.18 -8.27
CA CYS A 70 -14.60 -8.96 -7.47
C CYS A 70 -13.22 -8.68 -6.84
N GLY A 71 -13.08 -7.55 -6.13
CA GLY A 71 -11.87 -7.25 -5.36
C GLY A 71 -10.63 -6.92 -6.19
N HIS A 72 -10.77 -6.75 -7.52
CA HIS A 72 -9.68 -6.43 -8.44
C HIS A 72 -8.98 -5.12 -8.10
N LEU A 73 -7.68 -5.04 -8.36
CA LEU A 73 -6.90 -3.82 -8.29
C LEU A 73 -6.93 -3.11 -9.65
N VAL A 74 -7.27 -1.83 -9.67
CA VAL A 74 -7.32 -1.01 -10.89
C VAL A 74 -6.17 -0.01 -10.88
N LEU A 75 -5.37 0.02 -11.96
CA LEU A 75 -4.27 0.96 -12.16
C LEU A 75 -4.52 1.77 -13.43
N TYR A 76 -4.98 3.01 -13.27
CA TYR A 76 -5.59 3.77 -14.36
C TYR A 76 -4.59 4.22 -15.42
N GLU A 77 -3.46 4.82 -15.01
CA GLU A 77 -2.43 5.29 -15.95
C GLU A 77 -1.77 4.14 -16.72
N LEU A 78 -1.77 2.93 -16.14
CA LEU A 78 -1.28 1.71 -16.79
C LEU A 78 -2.36 1.01 -17.63
N ARG A 79 -3.63 1.42 -17.54
CA ARG A 79 -4.79 0.77 -18.17
C ARG A 79 -4.91 -0.71 -17.81
N LEU A 80 -4.64 -1.05 -16.55
CA LEU A 80 -4.69 -2.42 -16.05
C LEU A 80 -5.82 -2.60 -15.04
N VAL A 81 -6.53 -3.72 -15.18
CA VAL A 81 -7.39 -4.30 -14.14
C VAL A 81 -6.81 -5.67 -13.83
N ILE A 82 -6.46 -5.87 -12.57
CA ILE A 82 -5.69 -7.03 -12.11
C ILE A 82 -6.56 -7.83 -11.15
N GLU A 83 -6.80 -9.10 -11.47
CA GLU A 83 -7.32 -10.06 -10.49
C GLU A 83 -6.39 -10.06 -9.28
N PHE A 84 -6.92 -9.73 -8.10
CA PHE A 84 -6.10 -9.52 -6.91
C PHE A 84 -6.56 -10.47 -5.79
N PRO A 85 -5.97 -11.69 -5.70
CA PRO A 85 -6.40 -12.71 -4.76
C PRO A 85 -6.24 -12.31 -3.29
N PRO A 86 -7.12 -12.78 -2.39
CA PRO A 86 -6.84 -12.72 -0.96
C PRO A 86 -5.49 -13.37 -0.64
N ARG A 87 -4.75 -12.79 0.30
CA ARG A 87 -3.39 -13.18 0.72
C ARG A 87 -2.30 -12.91 -0.31
N SER A 88 -2.61 -12.25 -1.42
CA SER A 88 -1.60 -11.75 -2.36
C SER A 88 -1.13 -10.34 -2.00
N GLU A 89 0.02 -9.96 -2.54
CA GLU A 89 0.63 -8.64 -2.35
C GLU A 89 0.98 -8.03 -3.71
N ALA A 90 0.74 -6.73 -3.85
CA ALA A 90 1.16 -5.93 -4.99
C ALA A 90 1.99 -4.74 -4.50
N SER A 91 3.11 -4.47 -5.16
CA SER A 91 3.88 -3.24 -4.96
C SER A 91 3.63 -2.29 -6.13
N ILE A 92 3.08 -1.11 -5.86
CA ILE A 92 2.69 -0.13 -6.89
C ILE A 92 3.27 1.25 -6.61
N PRO A 93 3.57 2.08 -7.63
CA PRO A 93 3.96 3.47 -7.44
C PRO A 93 2.72 4.35 -7.14
N SER A 94 2.11 4.17 -5.97
CA SER A 94 0.79 4.72 -5.60
C SER A 94 0.67 6.25 -5.66
N ALA A 95 1.78 6.96 -5.46
CA ALA A 95 1.84 8.41 -5.62
C ALA A 95 1.81 8.87 -7.09
N CYS A 96 2.25 8.01 -8.02
CA CYS A 96 2.39 8.33 -9.46
C CYS A 96 1.35 7.66 -10.34
N VAL A 97 0.70 6.59 -9.85
CA VAL A 97 -0.33 5.84 -10.56
C VAL A 97 -1.57 5.83 -9.69
N SER A 98 -2.64 6.47 -10.19
CA SER A 98 -3.92 6.45 -9.51
C SER A 98 -4.50 5.05 -9.55
N HIS A 99 -5.14 4.71 -8.45
CA HIS A 99 -5.60 3.35 -8.24
C HIS A 99 -6.89 3.31 -7.41
N SER A 100 -7.54 2.16 -7.47
CA SER A 100 -8.74 1.83 -6.69
C SER A 100 -8.83 0.32 -6.58
N ASN A 101 -9.80 -0.16 -5.79
CA ASN A 101 -10.19 -1.56 -5.87
C ASN A 101 -11.70 -1.71 -6.05
N ILE A 102 -12.09 -2.75 -6.80
CA ILE A 102 -13.49 -3.07 -7.01
C ILE A 102 -14.09 -3.63 -5.70
N PRO A 103 -15.31 -3.24 -5.30
CA PRO A 103 -15.98 -3.81 -4.13
C PRO A 103 -16.24 -5.31 -4.31
N VAL A 104 -16.40 -6.02 -3.19
CA VAL A 104 -16.94 -7.39 -3.19
C VAL A 104 -18.44 -7.36 -3.52
N THR A 105 -18.99 -8.46 -4.02
CA THR A 105 -20.35 -8.47 -4.59
C THR A 105 -21.35 -9.32 -3.83
N GLU A 106 -20.90 -10.31 -3.05
CA GLU A 106 -21.78 -11.21 -2.30
C GLU A 106 -21.80 -10.85 -0.80
N GLU A 107 -22.89 -11.18 -0.10
CA GLU A 107 -23.07 -10.86 1.33
C GLU A 107 -22.11 -11.61 2.27
N ASP A 108 -21.65 -12.80 1.87
CA ASP A 108 -20.71 -13.63 2.62
C ASP A 108 -19.23 -13.35 2.26
N GLU A 109 -18.99 -12.51 1.26
CA GLU A 109 -17.66 -12.06 0.89
C GLU A 109 -17.21 -10.90 1.79
N PHE A 110 -15.92 -10.89 2.11
CA PHE A 110 -15.32 -9.77 2.83
C PHE A 110 -13.92 -9.51 2.32
N ARG A 111 -13.57 -8.22 2.24
CA ARG A 111 -12.27 -7.72 1.83
C ARG A 111 -11.77 -6.66 2.80
N ALA A 112 -10.53 -6.86 3.22
CA ALA A 112 -9.73 -5.88 3.94
C ALA A 112 -8.39 -5.72 3.21
N SER A 113 -7.58 -4.75 3.62
CA SER A 113 -6.20 -4.68 3.15
C SER A 113 -5.25 -4.17 4.22
N PHE A 114 -3.99 -4.55 4.07
CA PHE A 114 -2.89 -3.99 4.83
C PHE A 114 -1.95 -3.31 3.85
N THR A 115 -1.64 -2.04 4.07
CA THR A 115 -0.72 -1.28 3.22
C THR A 115 0.50 -0.83 4.00
N GLN A 116 1.63 -0.75 3.32
CA GLN A 116 2.88 -0.20 3.85
C GLN A 116 3.50 0.74 2.83
N TYR A 117 3.93 1.90 3.30
CA TYR A 117 4.41 2.99 2.45
C TYR A 117 5.38 3.89 3.23
N THR A 118 6.04 4.80 2.51
CA THR A 118 6.91 5.80 3.10
C THR A 118 6.47 7.18 2.63
N LEU A 119 6.27 8.09 3.58
CA LEU A 119 5.88 9.47 3.29
C LEU A 119 7.00 10.20 2.55
N GLY A 120 6.64 10.96 1.52
CA GLY A 120 7.60 11.77 0.77
C GLY A 120 8.32 12.81 1.64
N GLY A 121 7.67 13.31 2.68
CA GLY A 121 8.27 14.25 3.64
C GLY A 121 9.49 13.69 4.37
N LEU A 122 9.52 12.39 4.67
CA LEU A 122 10.70 11.74 5.30
C LEU A 122 11.87 11.60 4.33
N CYS A 123 11.59 11.62 3.03
CA CYS A 123 12.60 11.48 1.98
C CYS A 123 13.28 12.80 1.59
N GLN A 124 12.83 13.94 2.13
CA GLN A 124 13.38 15.27 1.82
C GLN A 124 14.54 15.70 2.74
N TRP A 125 14.79 14.95 3.81
CA TRP A 125 15.78 15.26 4.85
C TRP A 125 16.82 14.15 4.94
#